data_AF-A0A377ZI50-F1
#
_entry.id   AF-A0A377ZI50-F1
#
_cell.length_a   1.000
_cell.length_b   1.000
_cell.length_c   1.000
_cell.angle_alpha   90.00
_cell.angle_beta   90.00
_cell.angle_gamma   90.00
#
_symmetry.space_group_name_H-M   'P 1'
#
loop_
_entity.id
_entity.type
_entity.pdbx_description
1 polymer ?
#
loop_
_entity_poly.entity_id
_entity_poly.type
_entity_poly.pdbx_seq_one_letter_code
_entity_poly.pdbx_strand_id
1 'polypeptide(L)' 'MLDFEEGRFLRAVKNVSVNEPFFQGHFPGKPILPGVLILEAMAQATGILAFKSVGKLEPGELYYFAVSMKHASNAR' A
#
# COMPACT_ATOMS: atom_id res chain seq x y z
N MET A 1 7.11 3.11 -7.68
CA MET A 1 6.84 4.48 -7.17
C MET A 1 6.77 5.40 -8.36
N LEU A 2 5.72 6.21 -8.48
CA LEU A 2 5.52 7.10 -9.62
C LEU A 2 5.80 8.56 -9.27
N ASP A 3 5.38 8.98 -8.08
CA ASP A 3 5.43 10.38 -7.62
C ASP A 3 5.30 10.42 -6.09
N PHE A 4 5.85 11.43 -5.44
CA PHE A 4 5.72 11.63 -3.99
C PHE A 4 6.07 13.04 -3.56
N GLU A 5 5.60 13.40 -2.37
CA GLU A 5 6.01 14.59 -1.64
C GLU A 5 6.22 14.21 -0.17
N GLU A 6 7.39 14.58 0.36
CA GLU A 6 7.80 14.25 1.73
C GLU A 6 6.76 14.71 2.76
N GLY A 7 6.43 13.83 3.70
CA GLY A 7 5.44 14.07 4.75
C GLY A 7 3.99 14.21 4.28
N ARG A 8 3.72 14.12 2.97
CA ARG A 8 2.40 14.40 2.40
C ARG A 8 1.78 13.23 1.64
N PHE A 9 2.40 12.77 0.56
CA PHE A 9 1.82 11.67 -0.23
C PHE A 9 2.86 10.85 -0.98
N LEU A 10 2.49 9.62 -1.35
CA LEU A 10 3.24 8.78 -2.28
C LEU A 10 2.25 8.07 -3.21
N ARG A 11 2.49 8.17 -4.51
CA ARG A 11 1.75 7.47 -5.57
C ARG A 11 2.57 6.27 -6.03
N ALA A 12 2.03 5.07 -5.89
CA ALA A 12 2.66 3.82 -6.31
C ALA A 12 1.70 2.97 -7.13
N VAL A 13 2.26 2.00 -7.86
CA VAL A 13 1.52 1.02 -8.64
C VAL A 13 1.96 -0.36 -8.20
N LYS A 14 0.98 -1.20 -7.84
CA LYS A 14 1.14 -2.64 -7.73
C LYS A 14 0.59 -3.24 -9.01
N ASN A 15 1.48 -3.74 -9.86
CA ASN A 15 1.04 -4.54 -11.00
C ASN A 15 0.44 -5.85 -10.49
N VAL A 16 -0.73 -6.20 -11.02
CA VAL A 16 -1.46 -7.43 -10.67
C VAL A 16 -1.43 -8.35 -11.88
N SER A 17 -0.95 -9.57 -11.70
CA SER A 17 -0.87 -10.58 -12.75
C SER A 17 -1.48 -11.89 -12.29
N VAL A 18 -2.24 -12.56 -13.15
CA VAL A 18 -2.81 -13.89 -12.86
C VAL A 18 -1.75 -14.94 -12.53
N ASN A 19 -0.48 -14.70 -12.90
CA ASN A 19 0.65 -15.58 -12.61
C ASN A 19 1.18 -15.44 -11.16
N GLU A 20 0.58 -14.61 -10.31
CA GLU A 20 0.98 -14.50 -8.91
C GLU A 20 0.48 -15.69 -8.07
N PRO A 21 1.27 -16.20 -7.11
CA PRO A 21 1.03 -17.50 -6.47
C PRO A 21 -0.29 -17.59 -5.70
N PHE A 22 -0.75 -16.48 -5.09
CA PHE A 22 -1.99 -16.45 -4.31
C PHE A 22 -3.25 -16.63 -5.18
N PHE A 23 -3.19 -16.38 -6.49
CA PHE A 23 -4.34 -16.59 -7.38
C PHE A 23 -4.66 -18.07 -7.59
N GLN A 24 -3.73 -18.99 -7.34
CA GLN A 24 -4.02 -20.43 -7.36
C GLN A 24 -5.08 -20.82 -6.32
N GLY A 25 -5.12 -20.11 -5.18
CA GLY A 25 -6.03 -20.37 -4.07
C GLY A 25 -7.12 -19.32 -3.85
N HIS A 26 -7.04 -18.13 -4.47
CA HIS A 26 -7.97 -17.03 -4.23
C HIS A 26 -8.54 -16.46 -5.55
N PHE A 27 -9.49 -17.13 -6.18
CA PHE A 27 -10.03 -18.46 -5.90
C PHE A 27 -9.78 -19.37 -7.10
N PRO A 28 -9.71 -20.71 -6.95
CA PRO A 28 -9.53 -21.62 -8.08
C PRO A 28 -10.55 -21.34 -9.20
N GLY A 29 -10.07 -21.12 -10.43
CA GLY A 29 -10.90 -20.77 -11.59
C GLY A 29 -11.51 -19.35 -11.57
N LYS A 30 -11.30 -18.57 -10.52
CA LYS A 30 -11.78 -17.18 -10.37
C LYS A 30 -10.74 -16.32 -9.64
N PRO A 31 -9.68 -15.87 -10.34
CA PRO A 31 -8.62 -15.10 -9.72
C PRO A 31 -9.14 -13.74 -9.24
N ILE A 32 -9.12 -13.52 -7.92
CA ILE A 32 -9.52 -12.27 -7.26
C ILE A 32 -8.36 -11.84 -6.37
N LEU A 33 -7.92 -10.58 -6.46
CA LEU A 33 -6.84 -10.12 -5.57
C LEU A 33 -7.36 -10.11 -4.13
N PRO A 34 -6.69 -10.78 -3.16
CA PRO A 34 -7.09 -10.71 -1.77
C PRO A 34 -7.07 -9.25 -1.27
N GLY A 35 -8.16 -8.80 -0.64
CA GLY A 35 -8.28 -7.42 -0.14
C GLY A 35 -7.18 -7.06 0.86
N VAL A 36 -6.72 -8.01 1.66
CA VAL A 36 -5.58 -7.84 2.58
C VAL A 36 -4.27 -7.49 1.86
N LEU A 37 -4.08 -7.93 0.61
CA LEU A 37 -2.90 -7.55 -0.17
C LEU A 37 -2.98 -6.12 -0.72
N ILE A 38 -4.19 -5.54 -0.83
CA ILE A 38 -4.35 -4.11 -1.10
C ILE A 38 -3.89 -3.30 0.12
N LEU A 39 -4.30 -3.72 1.31
CA LEU A 39 -3.84 -3.10 2.57
C LEU A 39 -2.33 -3.23 2.73
N GLU A 40 -1.77 -4.40 2.45
CA GLU A 40 -0.32 -4.65 2.49
C GLU A 40 0.44 -3.77 1.49
N ALA A 41 -0.03 -3.67 0.24
CA ALA A 41 0.59 -2.80 -0.76
C ALA A 41 0.55 -1.32 -0.34
N MET A 42 -0.53 -0.86 0.29
CA MET A 42 -0.62 0.48 0.87
C MET A 42 0.33 0.64 2.05
N ALA A 43 0.42 -0.34 2.95
CA ALA A 43 1.34 -0.31 4.09
C ALA A 43 2.79 -0.17 3.61
N GLN A 44 3.22 -0.97 2.64
CA GLN A 44 4.54 -0.88 2.03
C GLN A 44 4.78 0.49 1.38
N ALA A 45 3.80 1.02 0.64
CA ALA A 45 3.89 2.35 0.04
C ALA A 45 4.06 3.46 1.11
N THR A 46 3.31 3.39 2.21
CA THR A 46 3.48 4.34 3.33
C THR A 46 4.79 4.16 4.08
N GLY A 47 5.30 2.94 4.22
CA GLY A 47 6.62 2.68 4.81
C GLY A 47 7.74 3.33 3.98
N ILE A 48 7.64 3.25 2.65
CA ILE A 48 8.56 3.96 1.74
C ILE A 48 8.45 5.48 1.93
N LEU A 49 7.23 6.03 2.01
CA LEU A 49 7.03 7.46 2.23
C LEU A 49 7.63 7.90 3.58
N ALA A 50 7.38 7.15 4.64
CA ALA A 50 7.92 7.44 5.97
C ALA A 50 9.45 7.45 5.95
N PHE A 51 10.08 6.40 5.41
CA PHE A 51 11.53 6.35 5.28
C PHE A 51 12.11 7.50 4.45
N LYS A 52 11.42 7.89 3.36
CA LYS A 52 11.83 9.03 2.52
C LYS A 52 11.64 10.39 3.20
N SER A 53 10.71 10.51 4.15
CA SER A 53 10.35 11.80 4.76
C SER A 53 11.09 12.08 6.06
N VAL A 54 11.34 11.04 6.87
CA VAL A 54 11.97 11.18 8.20
C VAL A 54 13.33 10.48 8.31
N GLY A 55 13.74 9.71 7.30
CA GLY A 55 15.05 9.05 7.29
C GLY A 55 15.06 7.73 8.07
N LYS A 56 16.22 7.36 8.63
CA LYS A 56 16.33 6.15 9.47
C LYS A 56 15.71 6.41 10.83
N LEU A 57 15.02 5.40 11.35
CA LEU A 57 14.58 5.36 12.74
C LEU A 57 15.77 5.21 13.68
N GLU A 58 15.71 5.91 14.81
CA GLU A 58 16.64 5.70 15.92
C GLU A 58 16.27 4.43 16.72
N PRO A 59 17.21 3.85 17.49
CA PRO A 59 16.92 2.68 18.32
C PRO A 59 15.74 2.95 19.28
N GLY A 60 14.68 2.16 19.13
CA GLY A 60 13.46 2.27 19.94
C GLY A 60 12.28 2.96 19.24
N GLU A 61 12.48 3.52 18.05
CA GLU A 61 11.40 4.09 17.25
C GLU A 61 10.75 3.05 16.33
N LEU A 62 9.46 3.24 16.01
CA LEU A 62 8.68 2.34 15.16
C LEU A 62 7.81 3.13 14.18
N TYR A 63 7.77 2.69 12.92
CA TYR A 63 6.74 3.15 11.99
C TYR A 63 5.41 2.45 12.25
N TYR A 64 4.38 3.25 12.54
CA TYR A 64 3.01 2.75 12.68
C TYR A 64 2.20 3.06 11.43
N PHE A 65 1.60 2.02 10.84
CA PHE A 65 0.67 2.16 9.73
C PHE A 65 -0.75 2.32 10.25
N ALA A 66 -1.36 3.48 10.02
CA ALA A 66 -2.76 3.76 10.33
C ALA A 66 -3.50 4.18 9.06
N VAL A 67 -4.65 3.54 8.78
CA VAL A 67 -5.48 3.87 7.62
C VAL A 67 -6.77 4.50 8.09
N SER A 68 -7.08 5.68 7.56
CA SER A 68 -8.42 6.26 7.61
C SER A 68 -8.95 6.33 6.18
N MET A 69 -9.96 5.51 5.88
CA MET A 69 -10.69 5.63 4.62
C MET A 69 -11.78 6.67 4.79
N LYS A 70 -11.62 7.83 4.15
CA LYS A 70 -12.73 8.76 3.96
C LYS A 70 -13.46 8.37 2.68
N HIS A 71 -14.76 8.18 2.77
CA HIS A 71 -15.59 8.03 1.58
C HIS A 71 -15.48 9.33 0.77
N ALA A 72 -14.87 9.26 -0.41
CA ALA A 72 -14.88 10.36 -1.35
C ALA A 72 -16.28 10.39 -1.99
N SER A 73 -17.20 11.14 -1.38
CA SER A 73 -18.39 11.58 -2.09
C SER A 73 -17.91 12.52 -3.19
N ASN A 74 -18.10 12.15 -4.45
CA ASN A 74 -17.86 13.04 -5.58
C ASN A 74 -18.72 14.30 -5.38
N ALA A 75 -18.13 15.37 -4.86
CA ALA A 75 -18.63 16.71 -5.07
C ALA A 75 -18.21 17.11 -6.48
N ARG A 76 -19.19 17.49 -7.29
CA ARG A 76 -18.99 18.01 -8.64
C ARG A 76 -18.06 19.23 -8.63
#